data_AF-A0A318U0T2-F1
#
_entry.id   AF-A0A318U0T2-F1
#
_cell.length_a   1.000
_cell.length_b   1.000
_cell.length_c   1.000
_cell.angle_alpha   90.00
_cell.angle_beta   90.00
_cell.angle_gamma   90.00
#
_symmetry.space_group_name_H-M   'P 1'
#
loop_
_entity.id
_entity.type
_entity.pdbx_description
1 polymer ?
#
loop_
_entity_poly.entity_id
_entity_poly.type
_entity_poly.pdbx_seq_one_letter_code
_entity_poly.pdbx_strand_id
1 'polypeptide(L)'
;MSIPPLVPFPGPAPAPAQVVFDRRELGAILAVYGRMVAMAEARDYAMNFGRDAAVFAILRRTMETPIYRLEKRPALRNRQGIYALIGPEGQILKRGQELAPVLRVIERKLIRAVD
;
A
#
# COMPACT_ATOMS: atom_id res chain seq x y z
N MET A 1 -58.04 18.78 -2.94
CA MET A 1 -56.84 18.23 -2.27
C MET A 1 -55.69 18.33 -3.26
N SER A 2 -54.64 19.10 -2.93
CA SER A 2 -53.45 19.24 -3.77
C SER A 2 -52.37 18.27 -3.28
N ILE A 3 -51.81 17.48 -4.19
CA ILE A 3 -50.77 16.48 -3.90
C ILE A 3 -49.43 17.20 -3.96
N PRO A 4 -48.60 17.17 -2.89
CA PRO A 4 -47.29 17.80 -2.93
C PRO A 4 -46.37 17.09 -3.95
N PRO A 5 -45.50 17.84 -4.65
CA PRO A 5 -44.57 17.24 -5.60
C PRO A 5 -43.56 16.34 -4.87
N LEU A 6 -43.32 15.15 -5.43
CA LEU A 6 -42.27 14.25 -4.99
C LEU A 6 -40.92 14.89 -5.32
N VAL A 7 -40.26 15.45 -4.31
CA VAL A 7 -38.86 15.87 -4.41
C VAL A 7 -38.00 14.61 -4.52
N PRO A 8 -37.13 14.47 -5.54
CA PRO A 8 -36.21 13.35 -5.61
C PRO A 8 -35.28 13.41 -4.40
N PHE A 9 -35.21 12.32 -3.66
CA PHE A 9 -34.30 12.16 -2.54
C PHE A 9 -32.87 12.38 -3.05
N PRO A 10 -32.06 13.27 -2.45
CA PRO A 10 -30.67 13.42 -2.87
C PRO A 10 -30.00 12.05 -2.69
N GLY A 11 -29.57 11.46 -3.80
CA GLY A 11 -28.87 10.17 -3.79
C GLY A 11 -27.67 10.23 -2.85
N PRO A 12 -27.21 9.08 -2.33
CA PRO A 12 -26.04 9.05 -1.45
C PRO A 12 -24.89 9.78 -2.13
N ALA A 13 -24.29 10.75 -1.42
CA ALA A 13 -23.11 11.46 -1.90
C ALA A 13 -22.03 10.42 -2.27
N PRO A 14 -21.28 10.63 -3.37
CA PRO A 14 -20.19 9.73 -3.74
C PRO A 14 -19.26 9.55 -2.53
N ALA A 15 -18.98 8.30 -2.15
CA ALA A 15 -18.03 8.03 -1.09
C ALA A 15 -16.70 8.75 -1.40
N PRO A 16 -16.04 9.36 -0.40
CA PRO A 16 -14.79 10.07 -0.64
C PRO A 16 -13.79 9.14 -1.29
N ALA A 17 -13.14 9.61 -2.37
CA ALA A 17 -12.18 8.83 -3.12
C ALA A 17 -11.03 8.39 -2.19
N GLN A 18 -10.99 7.10 -1.88
CA GLN A 18 -9.95 6.48 -1.06
C GLN A 18 -8.85 5.96 -1.98
N VAL A 19 -7.60 6.18 -1.60
CA VAL A 19 -6.47 5.60 -2.32
C VAL A 19 -6.33 4.16 -1.87
N VAL A 20 -6.40 3.25 -2.83
CA VAL A 20 -6.30 1.80 -2.60
C VAL A 20 -5.27 1.17 -3.55
N PHE A 21 -4.80 -0.01 -3.17
CA PHE A 21 -4.08 -0.88 -4.11
C PHE A 21 -5.09 -1.62 -4.99
N ASP A 22 -4.83 -1.70 -6.30
CA ASP A 22 -5.62 -2.55 -7.18
C ASP A 22 -5.25 -4.02 -7.01
N ARG A 23 -6.02 -4.92 -7.65
CA ARG A 23 -5.81 -6.37 -7.55
C ARG A 23 -4.41 -6.83 -8.00
N ARG A 24 -3.86 -6.22 -9.06
CA ARG A 24 -2.54 -6.58 -9.59
C ARG A 24 -1.44 -6.09 -8.65
N GLU A 25 -1.59 -4.86 -8.15
CA GLU A 25 -0.68 -4.27 -7.17
C GLU A 25 -0.65 -5.11 -5.89
N LEU A 26 -1.82 -5.41 -5.32
CA LEU A 26 -1.92 -6.21 -4.09
C LEU A 26 -1.37 -7.63 -4.29
N GLY A 27 -1.64 -8.26 -5.45
CA GLY A 27 -1.07 -9.56 -5.78
C GLY A 27 0.46 -9.56 -5.81
N ALA A 28 1.08 -8.52 -6.38
CA ALA A 28 2.53 -8.39 -6.40
C ALA A 28 3.12 -8.17 -5.00
N ILE A 29 2.47 -7.33 -4.18
CA ILE A 29 2.89 -7.07 -2.79
C ILE A 29 2.82 -8.36 -1.96
N LEU A 30 1.69 -9.08 -2.05
CA LEU A 30 1.48 -10.32 -1.31
C LEU A 30 2.42 -11.44 -1.77
N ALA A 31 2.82 -11.47 -3.04
CA ALA A 31 3.80 -12.43 -3.53
C ALA A 31 5.17 -12.22 -2.88
N VAL A 32 5.63 -10.97 -2.74
CA VAL A 32 6.88 -10.65 -2.02
C VAL A 32 6.74 -10.98 -0.53
N TYR A 33 5.63 -10.57 0.09
CA TYR A 33 5.34 -10.89 1.49
C TYR A 33 5.37 -12.41 1.75
N GLY A 34 4.74 -13.22 0.89
CA GLY A 34 4.73 -14.68 1.03
C GLY A 34 6.14 -15.29 1.02
N ARG A 35 7.06 -14.76 0.20
CA ARG A 35 8.48 -15.16 0.25
C ARG A 35 9.14 -14.78 1.57
N MET A 36 8.85 -13.61 2.11
CA MET A 36 9.36 -13.21 3.44
C MET A 36 8.85 -14.12 4.55
N VAL A 37 7.57 -14.50 4.51
CA VAL A 37 6.98 -15.46 5.45
C VAL A 37 7.66 -16.82 5.34
N ALA A 38 7.91 -17.31 4.13
CA ALA A 38 8.61 -18.58 3.89
C ALA A 38 10.03 -18.59 4.49
N MET A 39 10.67 -17.42 4.60
CA MET A 39 12.00 -17.23 5.19
C MET A 39 11.95 -16.84 6.68
N ALA A 40 10.76 -16.88 7.30
CA ALA A 40 10.52 -16.43 8.68
C ALA A 40 10.91 -14.96 8.98
N GLU A 41 11.05 -14.13 7.93
CA GLU A 41 11.40 -12.71 8.03
C GLU A 41 10.20 -11.81 8.37
N ALA A 42 9.00 -12.23 7.98
CA ALA A 42 7.76 -11.51 8.27
C ALA A 42 6.70 -12.47 8.81
N ARG A 43 5.80 -11.96 9.65
CA ARG A 43 4.69 -12.76 10.21
C ARG A 43 3.34 -12.07 10.11
N ASP A 44 3.36 -10.75 10.01
CA ASP A 44 2.15 -9.94 10.04
C ASP A 44 2.26 -8.79 9.04
N TYR A 45 1.12 -8.24 8.65
CA TYR A 45 1.04 -7.06 7.82
C TYR A 45 -0.14 -6.19 8.23
N ALA A 46 -0.01 -4.88 8.04
CA ALA A 46 -1.09 -3.93 8.23
C ALA A 46 -1.35 -3.18 6.92
N MET A 47 -2.63 -2.98 6.61
CA MET A 47 -3.06 -2.15 5.49
C MET A 47 -3.83 -0.95 6.00
N ASN A 48 -3.53 0.22 5.46
CA ASN A 48 -4.29 1.43 5.70
C ASN A 48 -4.59 2.14 4.38
N PHE A 49 -5.84 2.52 4.19
CA PHE A 49 -6.32 3.18 2.99
C PHE A 49 -6.84 4.56 3.37
N GLY A 50 -6.04 5.58 3.06
CA GLY A 50 -6.36 6.97 3.36
C GLY A 50 -6.89 7.73 2.14
N ARG A 51 -7.19 9.01 2.36
CA ARG A 51 -7.54 9.95 1.29
C ARG A 51 -6.35 10.24 0.37
N ASP A 52 -5.14 10.32 0.93
CA ASP A 52 -3.94 10.72 0.20
C ASP A 52 -3.04 9.56 -0.20
N ALA A 53 -3.10 8.46 0.55
CA ALA A 53 -2.19 7.33 0.39
C ALA A 53 -2.83 5.99 0.76
N ALA A 54 -2.49 4.94 0.01
CA ALA A 54 -2.60 3.56 0.47
C ALA A 54 -1.26 3.11 1.05
N VAL A 55 -1.30 2.35 2.14
CA VAL A 55 -0.13 1.90 2.87
C VAL A 55 -0.23 0.40 3.10
N PHE A 56 0.85 -0.32 2.79
CA PHE A 56 1.06 -1.71 3.18
C PHE A 56 2.32 -1.80 4.03
N ALA A 57 2.17 -2.13 5.31
CA ALA A 57 3.27 -2.26 6.26
C ALA A 57 3.54 -3.75 6.51
N ILE A 58 4.81 -4.15 6.41
CA ILE A 58 5.28 -5.51 6.70
C ILE A 58 5.89 -5.51 8.09
N LEU A 59 5.45 -6.42 8.95
CA LEU A 59 5.88 -6.53 10.34
C LEU A 59 6.53 -7.90 10.61
N ARG A 60 7.58 -7.90 11.44
CA ARG A 60 8.18 -9.14 11.97
C ARG A 60 7.31 -9.74 13.05
N ARG A 61 6.71 -8.90 13.90
CA ARG A 61 5.79 -9.24 14.99
C ARG A 61 4.71 -8.17 15.12
N THR A 62 3.55 -8.56 15.64
CA THR A 62 2.45 -7.64 15.95
C THR A 62 2.92 -6.57 16.96
N MET A 63 2.60 -5.30 16.70
CA MET A 63 3.02 -4.11 17.47
C MET A 63 4.50 -3.70 17.38
N GLU A 64 5.31 -4.29 16.49
CA GLU A 64 6.68 -3.83 16.23
C GLU A 64 6.72 -2.74 15.13
N THR A 65 7.80 -1.97 15.08
CA THR A 65 8.08 -1.07 13.95
C THR A 65 8.11 -1.88 12.64
N PRO A 66 7.34 -1.48 11.61
CA PRO A 66 7.36 -2.14 10.32
C PRO A 66 8.77 -2.15 9.73
N ILE A 67 9.23 -3.31 9.26
CA ILE A 67 10.53 -3.43 8.57
C ILE A 67 10.50 -2.77 7.20
N TYR A 68 9.32 -2.77 6.58
CA TYR A 68 9.07 -2.09 5.32
C TYR A 68 7.67 -1.50 5.33
N ARG A 69 7.55 -0.31 4.74
CA ARG A 69 6.26 0.31 4.45
C ARG A 69 6.22 0.71 2.99
N LEU A 70 5.29 0.14 2.24
CA LEU A 70 5.01 0.52 0.87
C LEU A 70 3.87 1.52 0.87
N GLU A 71 4.08 2.69 0.25
CA GLU A 71 3.06 3.71 0.07
C GLU A 71 2.73 3.89 -1.42
N LYS A 72 1.45 4.04 -1.75
CA LYS A 72 0.94 4.50 -3.03
C LYS A 72 0.32 5.88 -2.85
N ARG A 73 0.86 6.89 -3.53
CA ARG A 73 0.43 8.31 -3.49
C ARG A 73 0.16 8.84 -4.90
N PRO A 74 -1.09 8.80 -5.39
CA PRO A 74 -1.44 9.25 -6.75
C PRO A 74 -1.02 10.69 -7.06
N ALA A 75 -1.07 11.59 -6.07
CA ALA A 75 -0.64 12.99 -6.22
C ALA A 75 0.85 13.15 -6.62
N LEU A 76 1.68 12.12 -6.40
CA LEU A 76 3.11 12.14 -6.75
C LEU A 76 3.42 11.44 -8.09
N ARG A 77 2.40 10.92 -8.80
CA ARG A 77 2.56 10.22 -10.09
C ARG A 77 3.33 11.07 -11.11
N ASN A 78 3.03 12.36 -11.26
CA ASN A 78 3.73 13.21 -12.22
C ASN A 78 4.95 13.94 -11.62
N ARG A 79 5.40 13.54 -10.43
CA ARG A 79 6.52 14.16 -9.71
C ARG A 79 7.62 13.13 -9.43
N GLN A 80 7.65 12.59 -8.22
CA GLN A 80 8.74 11.74 -7.72
C GLN A 80 8.47 10.23 -7.85
N GLY A 81 7.28 9.85 -8.34
CA GLY A 81 6.83 8.46 -8.38
C GLY A 81 5.62 8.23 -7.51
N ILE A 82 4.66 7.45 -8.03
CA ILE A 82 3.45 7.06 -7.31
C ILE A 82 3.74 6.10 -6.14
N TYR A 83 4.81 5.29 -6.21
CA TYR A 83 5.18 4.34 -5.15
C TYR A 83 6.42 4.76 -4.38
N ALA A 84 6.42 4.47 -3.09
CA ALA A 84 7.59 4.60 -2.23
C ALA A 84 7.74 3.40 -1.30
N LEU A 85 8.93 2.82 -1.24
CA LEU A 85 9.32 1.87 -0.21
C LEU A 85 10.10 2.61 0.87
N ILE A 86 9.65 2.45 2.11
CA ILE A 86 10.18 3.11 3.29
C ILE A 86 10.70 2.05 4.25
N GLY A 87 11.85 2.30 4.87
CA GLY A 87 12.48 1.43 5.87
C GLY A 87 11.97 1.71 7.30
N PRO A 88 12.50 0.99 8.29
CA PRO A 88 12.02 1.05 9.67
C PRO A 88 12.23 2.43 10.32
N GLU A 89 13.29 3.15 9.93
CA GLU A 89 13.60 4.50 10.44
C GLU A 89 12.90 5.61 9.65
N GLY A 90 11.90 5.26 8.82
CA GLY A 90 11.20 6.22 7.98
C GLY A 90 12.01 6.69 6.76
N GLN A 91 13.20 6.14 6.53
CA GLN A 91 14.01 6.47 5.36
C GLN A 91 13.41 5.89 4.07
N ILE A 92 13.43 6.67 2.99
CA ILE A 92 12.96 6.21 1.68
C ILE A 92 14.04 5.33 1.04
N LEU A 93 13.76 4.03 0.92
CA LEU A 93 14.66 3.06 0.29
C LEU A 93 14.58 3.14 -1.24
N LYS A 94 13.38 3.40 -1.78
CA LYS A 94 13.16 3.56 -3.22
C LYS A 94 11.87 4.31 -3.52
N ARG A 95 11.88 5.14 -4.56
CA ARG A 95 10.69 5.67 -5.24
C ARG A 95 10.64 5.23 -6.69
N GLY A 96 9.43 5.11 -7.24
CA GLY A 96 9.22 4.75 -8.64
C GLY A 96 7.80 4.98 -9.12
N GLN A 97 7.65 5.08 -10.44
CA GLN A 97 6.34 5.08 -11.12
C GLN A 97 5.72 3.68 -11.17
N GLU A 98 6.58 2.68 -11.28
CA GLU A 98 6.20 1.28 -11.36
C GLU A 98 6.44 0.57 -10.02
N LEU A 99 5.56 -0.36 -9.67
CA LEU A 99 5.62 -1.08 -8.40
C LEU A 99 6.75 -2.12 -8.39
N ALA A 100 6.97 -2.83 -9.49
CA ALA A 100 7.93 -3.93 -9.54
C ALA A 100 9.38 -3.52 -9.21
N PRO A 101 9.94 -2.41 -9.76
CA PRO A 101 11.28 -1.95 -9.38
C PRO A 101 11.41 -1.55 -7.91
N VAL A 102 10.31 -1.08 -7.29
CA VAL A 102 10.27 -0.70 -5.88
C VAL A 102 10.29 -1.95 -5.00
N LEU A 103 9.49 -2.96 -5.33
CA LEU A 103 9.46 -4.25 -4.64
C LEU A 103 10.79 -5.04 -4.74
N ARG A 104 11.49 -4.93 -5.88
CA ARG A 104 12.78 -5.63 -6.11
C ARG A 104 13.85 -5.30 -5.07
N VAL A 105 13.75 -4.16 -4.39
CA VAL A 105 14.67 -3.79 -3.29
C VAL A 105 14.55 -4.75 -2.11
N ILE A 106 13.34 -5.20 -1.79
CA ILE A 106 13.10 -6.20 -0.73
C ILE A 106 13.66 -7.54 -1.19
N GLU A 107 13.32 -7.99 -2.40
CA GLU A 107 13.71 -9.30 -2.94
C GLU A 107 15.23 -9.49 -2.98
N ARG A 108 15.98 -8.46 -3.37
CA ARG A 108 17.45 -8.51 -3.37
C ARG A 108 18.05 -8.67 -1.98
N LYS A 109 17.41 -8.11 -0.96
CA LYS A 109 17.85 -8.26 0.44
C LYS A 109 17.55 -9.67 0.97
N LEU A 110 16.42 -10.25 0.54
CA LEU A 110 16.07 -11.63 0.90
C LEU A 110 17.09 -12.64 0.34
N ILE A 111 17.51 -12.49 -0.92
CA ILE A 111 18.50 -13.40 -1.53
C ILE A 111 19.84 -13.36 -0.76
N ARG A 112 20.27 -12.20 -0.30
CA ARG A 112 21.55 -12.04 0.44
C ARG A 112 21.53 -12.59 1.86
N ALA A 113 20.37 -12.88 2.42
CA ALA A 113 20.26 -13.42 3.78
C ALA A 113 20.43 -14.95 3.85
N VAL A 114 20.63 -15.62 2.72
CA VAL A 114 20.69 -17.09 2.58
C VAL A 114 22.13 -17.62 2.40
N ASP A 115 23.15 -16.80 2.67
CA ASP A 115 24.56 -17.20 2.66
C ASP A 115 25.12 -17.30 4.10
#